data_AF-A0A7U6KPJ9-F1
#
_entry.id   AF-A0A7U6KPJ9-F1
#
_cell.length_a   1.000
_cell.length_b   1.000
_cell.length_c   1.000
_cell.angle_alpha   90.00
_cell.angle_beta   90.00
_cell.angle_gamma   90.00
#
_symmetry.space_group_name_H-M   'P 1'
#
loop_
_entity.id
_entity.type
_entity.pdbx_description
1 polymer ?
#
loop_
_entity_poly.entity_id
_entity_poly.type
_entity_poly.pdbx_seq_one_letter_code
_entity_poly.pdbx_strand_id
1 'polypeptide(L)'
;MSLSIDSTHTLQNVLNTTFYIEAVKPMSILEVQGIPSSLYIRASTQMPIATSPTSYAQNQDAQAFIKRIYAYIHHARLSYFMPILFSGFADMPSYGDWLSTDDNTLPTFKGTSVAIGLKPICEDKIFLEQYLNTPIQHEISRVAGEPVSRQRIFEIGNLASGCAGSARLMIAFLVFYLSTPP
;
A
#
# COMPACT_ATOMS: atom_id res chain seq x y z
N MET A 1 13.06 -3.54 -20.61
CA MET A 1 12.19 -3.03 -19.53
C MET A 1 11.39 -4.23 -19.06
N SER A 2 11.76 -4.84 -17.94
CA SER A 2 11.06 -6.04 -17.48
C SER A 2 11.05 -6.03 -15.96
N LEU A 3 9.90 -5.65 -15.41
CA LEU A 3 9.50 -6.17 -14.10
C LEU A 3 9.22 -7.66 -14.32
N SER A 4 9.99 -8.55 -13.68
CA SER A 4 9.68 -9.98 -13.68
C SER A 4 8.69 -10.25 -12.55
N ILE A 5 7.41 -10.40 -12.90
CA ILE A 5 6.35 -10.75 -11.96
C ILE A 5 5.48 -11.79 -12.66
N ASP A 6 5.44 -13.01 -12.14
CA ASP A 6 4.49 -14.04 -12.56
C ASP A 6 3.09 -13.60 -12.11
N SER A 7 2.12 -13.46 -13.02
CA SER A 7 0.78 -13.00 -12.63
C SER A 7 -0.36 -13.58 -13.46
N THR A 8 -1.22 -14.35 -12.79
CA THR A 8 -2.65 -14.57 -13.09
C THR A 8 -3.42 -14.47 -11.76
N HIS A 9 -3.87 -13.26 -11.37
CA HIS A 9 -4.40 -13.06 -10.01
C HIS A 9 -5.68 -12.22 -9.94
N THR A 10 -6.75 -12.84 -9.42
CA THR A 10 -8.00 -12.20 -8.98
C THR A 10 -7.82 -11.50 -7.61
N LEU A 11 -8.74 -10.61 -7.21
CA LEU A 11 -8.71 -9.88 -5.92
C LEU A 11 -8.54 -10.79 -4.69
N GLN A 12 -9.07 -12.02 -4.71
CA GLN A 12 -8.85 -13.01 -3.64
C GLN A 12 -7.42 -13.57 -3.64
N ASN A 13 -6.80 -13.74 -4.81
CA ASN A 13 -5.41 -14.17 -4.92
C ASN A 13 -4.47 -13.08 -4.38
N VAL A 14 -4.79 -11.81 -4.56
CA VAL A 14 -3.98 -10.67 -4.09
C VAL A 14 -3.83 -10.65 -2.56
N LEU A 15 -4.88 -11.04 -1.82
CA LEU A 15 -4.83 -11.11 -0.35
C LEU A 15 -3.91 -12.22 0.17
N ASN A 16 -3.59 -13.21 -0.66
CA ASN A 16 -2.75 -14.34 -0.31
C ASN A 16 -1.36 -14.29 -0.98
N THR A 17 -1.09 -13.27 -1.78
CA THR A 17 0.17 -13.10 -2.51
C THR A 17 1.05 -12.05 -1.84
N THR A 18 2.33 -12.37 -1.64
CA THR A 18 3.36 -11.39 -1.31
C THR A 18 4.08 -10.99 -2.60
N PHE A 19 4.11 -9.71 -2.92
CA PHE A 19 4.86 -9.19 -4.06
C PHE A 19 6.26 -8.79 -3.61
N TYR A 20 7.26 -9.00 -4.46
CA TYR A 20 8.60 -8.47 -4.24
C TYR A 20 8.93 -7.49 -5.36
N ILE A 21 9.39 -6.31 -5.00
CA ILE A 21 9.78 -5.26 -5.94
C ILE A 21 11.19 -4.86 -5.64
N GLU A 22 11.99 -4.75 -6.69
CA GLU A 22 13.37 -4.33 -6.61
C GLU A 22 13.64 -3.27 -7.66
N ALA A 23 14.37 -2.24 -7.28
CA ALA A 23 14.86 -1.24 -8.20
C ALA A 23 15.99 -1.85 -9.05
N VAL A 24 15.79 -1.96 -10.37
CA VAL A 24 16.81 -2.50 -11.27
C VAL A 24 17.97 -1.51 -11.37
N LYS A 25 19.09 -1.85 -10.68
CA LYS A 25 20.35 -1.11 -10.61
C LYS A 25 20.21 0.30 -10.04
N PRO A 26 20.76 0.63 -8.86
CA PRO A 26 21.04 2.03 -8.58
C PRO A 26 22.00 2.49 -9.68
N MET A 27 21.61 3.51 -10.46
CA MET A 27 22.61 4.30 -11.18
C MET A 27 23.71 4.62 -10.16
N SER A 28 24.99 4.51 -10.52
CA SER A 28 26.14 4.77 -9.65
C SER A 28 26.16 6.24 -9.18
N ILE A 29 25.18 6.62 -8.36
CA ILE A 29 24.97 7.93 -7.80
C ILE A 29 24.69 7.64 -6.33
N LEU A 30 25.79 7.52 -5.60
CA LEU A 30 25.87 7.36 -4.15
C LEU A 30 24.97 6.25 -3.60
N GLU A 31 25.57 5.25 -2.95
CA GLU A 31 24.87 4.55 -1.87
C GLU A 31 24.49 5.60 -0.80
N VAL A 32 23.37 6.28 -1.00
CA VAL A 32 22.78 7.14 0.01
C VAL A 32 22.24 6.18 1.06
N GLN A 33 23.04 5.98 2.11
CA GLN A 33 22.68 5.15 3.26
C GLN A 33 21.24 5.47 3.69
N GLY A 34 20.38 4.45 3.68
CA GLY A 34 18.99 4.55 4.17
C GLY A 34 17.88 4.70 3.12
N ILE A 35 18.18 4.60 1.81
CA ILE A 35 17.14 4.45 0.78
C ILE A 35 17.00 2.96 0.42
N PRO A 36 15.84 2.33 0.69
CA PRO A 36 15.66 0.93 0.34
C PRO A 36 15.63 0.72 -1.17
N SER A 37 16.29 -0.34 -1.62
CA SER A 37 16.33 -0.76 -3.03
C SER A 37 15.27 -1.79 -3.36
N SER A 38 14.64 -2.42 -2.36
CA SER A 38 13.57 -3.39 -2.54
C SER A 38 12.47 -3.30 -1.49
N LEU A 39 11.33 -3.90 -1.80
CA LEU A 39 10.13 -3.89 -0.97
C LEU A 39 9.37 -5.21 -1.12
N TYR A 40 9.14 -5.89 -0.01
CA TYR A 40 8.12 -6.95 0.06
C TYR A 40 6.78 -6.31 0.36
N ILE A 41 5.75 -6.65 -0.40
CA ILE A 41 4.42 -6.04 -0.28
C ILE A 41 3.38 -7.12 0.01
N ARG A 42 2.56 -6.89 1.03
CA ARG A 42 1.44 -7.75 1.39
C ARG A 42 0.15 -6.95 1.36
N ALA A 43 -0.91 -7.52 0.81
CA ALA A 43 -2.26 -6.99 0.90
C ALA A 43 -2.97 -7.53 2.14
N SER A 44 -3.82 -6.72 2.74
CA SER A 44 -4.64 -7.11 3.89
C SER A 44 -6.00 -6.42 3.84
N THR A 45 -7.01 -7.02 4.48
CA THR A 45 -8.38 -6.48 4.53
C THR A 45 -8.91 -6.41 5.94
N GLN A 46 -9.92 -5.57 6.14
CA GLN A 46 -10.67 -5.46 7.41
C GLN A 46 -11.65 -6.64 7.64
N MET A 47 -11.53 -7.75 6.89
CA MET A 47 -12.45 -8.88 7.01
C MET A 47 -12.39 -9.47 8.43
N PRO A 48 -13.52 -9.87 9.04
CA PRO A 48 -13.55 -10.33 10.43
C PRO A 48 -12.60 -11.50 10.71
N ILE A 49 -12.01 -11.52 11.91
CA ILE A 49 -11.04 -12.54 12.39
C ILE A 49 -11.48 -13.98 12.06
N ALA A 50 -12.78 -14.29 12.14
CA ALA A 50 -13.31 -15.63 11.87
C ALA A 50 -13.08 -16.13 10.42
N THR A 51 -12.85 -15.23 9.47
CA THR A 51 -12.67 -15.56 8.04
C THR A 51 -11.21 -15.57 7.60
N SER A 52 -10.36 -14.71 8.17
CA SER A 52 -8.90 -14.72 7.96
C SER A 52 -8.18 -13.99 9.10
N PRO A 53 -7.80 -14.69 10.20
CA PRO A 53 -7.17 -14.08 11.36
C PRO A 53 -5.88 -13.32 11.02
N THR A 54 -5.07 -13.90 10.12
CA THR A 54 -3.78 -13.35 9.71
C THR A 54 -3.94 -12.07 8.89
N SER A 55 -4.88 -12.03 7.93
CA SER A 55 -5.15 -10.82 7.13
C SER A 55 -5.66 -9.68 8.02
N TYR A 56 -6.53 -9.98 8.99
CA TYR A 56 -7.05 -8.98 9.93
C TYR A 56 -5.95 -8.42 10.84
N ALA A 57 -5.07 -9.27 11.39
CA ALA A 57 -3.93 -8.83 12.19
C ALA A 57 -2.99 -7.92 11.39
N GLN A 58 -2.61 -8.34 10.17
CA GLN A 58 -1.78 -7.53 9.27
C GLN A 58 -2.44 -6.18 8.92
N ASN A 59 -3.77 -6.17 8.75
CA ASN A 59 -4.50 -4.94 8.51
C ASN A 59 -4.44 -3.99 9.71
N GLN A 60 -4.60 -4.50 10.93
CA GLN A 60 -4.46 -3.69 12.15
C GLN A 60 -3.07 -3.10 12.30
N ASP A 61 -2.02 -3.88 12.00
CA ASP A 61 -0.63 -3.40 12.02
C ASP A 61 -0.41 -2.26 11.00
N ALA A 62 -0.95 -2.41 9.79
CA ALA A 62 -0.92 -1.37 8.76
C ALA A 62 -1.64 -0.10 9.24
N GLN A 63 -2.83 -0.23 9.83
CA GLN A 63 -3.57 0.91 10.39
C GLN A 63 -2.79 1.60 11.51
N ALA A 64 -2.18 0.84 12.42
CA ALA A 64 -1.38 1.39 13.51
C ALA A 64 -0.16 2.17 13.00
N PHE A 65 0.51 1.63 11.98
CA PHE A 65 1.59 2.32 11.27
C PHE A 65 1.12 3.65 10.66
N ILE A 66 0.02 3.62 9.89
CA ILE A 66 -0.54 4.81 9.24
C ILE A 66 -0.92 5.86 10.29
N LYS A 67 -1.62 5.47 11.37
CA LYS A 67 -1.97 6.38 12.48
C LYS A 67 -0.75 7.08 13.04
N ARG A 68 0.33 6.33 13.28
CA ARG A 68 1.55 6.88 13.89
C ARG A 68 2.22 7.90 12.99
N ILE A 69 2.36 7.61 11.69
CA ILE A 69 2.97 8.55 10.74
C ILE A 69 2.13 9.83 10.61
N TYR A 70 0.81 9.71 10.46
CA TYR A 70 -0.06 10.89 10.35
C TYR A 70 -0.08 11.72 11.64
N ALA A 71 -0.07 11.09 12.81
CA ALA A 71 0.01 11.80 14.09
C ALA A 71 1.36 12.53 14.24
N TYR A 72 2.45 11.93 13.80
CA TYR A 72 3.79 12.50 13.90
C TYR A 72 4.03 13.64 12.90
N ILE A 73 3.70 13.44 11.62
CA ILE A 73 4.01 14.40 10.54
C ILE A 73 2.94 15.49 10.43
N HIS A 74 1.67 15.11 10.56
CA HIS A 74 0.54 16.00 10.28
C HIS A 74 -0.24 16.40 11.53
N HIS A 75 0.16 15.92 12.72
CA HIS A 75 -0.60 16.10 13.97
C HIS A 75 -2.08 15.69 13.84
N ALA A 76 -2.35 14.72 12.96
CA ALA A 76 -3.70 14.28 12.61
C ALA A 76 -4.03 12.94 13.25
N ARG A 77 -5.27 12.80 13.72
CA ARG A 77 -5.80 11.54 14.26
C ARG A 77 -6.76 10.91 13.25
N LEU A 78 -6.40 9.72 12.76
CA LEU A 78 -7.21 9.00 11.78
C LEU A 78 -8.15 8.00 12.45
N SER A 79 -9.42 8.07 12.05
CA SER A 79 -10.48 7.12 12.42
C SER A 79 -10.91 6.22 11.27
N TYR A 80 -10.59 6.59 10.03
CA TYR A 80 -10.97 5.86 8.82
C TYR A 80 -9.75 5.34 8.06
N PHE A 81 -9.88 4.11 7.56
CA PHE A 81 -8.91 3.43 6.72
C PHE A 81 -9.60 2.79 5.54
N MET A 82 -8.95 2.82 4.38
CA MET A 82 -9.42 2.09 3.21
C MET A 82 -9.57 0.58 3.51
N PRO A 83 -10.52 -0.10 2.82
CA PRO A 83 -10.85 -1.50 3.10
C PRO A 83 -9.71 -2.47 2.74
N ILE A 84 -8.88 -2.12 1.75
CA ILE A 84 -7.68 -2.86 1.37
C ILE A 84 -6.47 -2.01 1.74
N LEU A 85 -5.54 -2.57 2.51
CA LEU A 85 -4.27 -1.93 2.84
C LEU A 85 -3.12 -2.78 2.30
N PHE A 86 -2.22 -2.16 1.54
CA PHE A 86 -0.94 -2.73 1.18
C PHE A 86 0.14 -2.25 2.14
N SER A 87 0.91 -3.18 2.70
CA SER A 87 2.04 -2.90 3.58
C SER A 87 3.33 -3.35 2.92
N GLY A 88 4.29 -2.44 2.85
CA GLY A 88 5.63 -2.65 2.32
C GLY A 88 6.68 -2.77 3.41
N PHE A 89 7.53 -3.79 3.32
CA PHE A 89 8.60 -4.10 4.27
C PHE A 89 9.93 -3.97 3.53
N ALA A 90 10.72 -2.98 3.93
CA ALA A 90 12.05 -2.70 3.37
C ALA A 90 13.13 -3.40 4.22
N ASP A 91 14.24 -3.79 3.58
CA ASP A 91 15.43 -4.36 4.22
C ASP A 91 15.11 -5.52 5.19
N MET A 92 14.74 -6.68 4.63
CA MET A 92 14.61 -7.94 5.38
C MET A 92 15.98 -8.64 5.47
N PRO A 93 16.64 -8.75 6.63
CA PRO A 93 17.64 -9.78 6.82
C PRO A 93 16.90 -11.12 6.86
N SER A 94 17.21 -12.00 5.91
CA SER A 94 16.93 -13.44 5.86
C SER A 94 15.96 -14.00 6.93
N TYR A 95 14.68 -14.19 6.56
CA TYR A 95 13.55 -14.98 7.12
C TYR A 95 13.48 -15.49 8.60
N GLY A 96 14.48 -15.38 9.47
CA GLY A 96 14.48 -16.03 10.78
C GLY A 96 14.95 -15.12 11.91
N ASP A 97 14.10 -14.21 12.40
CA ASP A 97 13.99 -13.86 13.83
C ASP A 97 12.86 -12.84 14.08
N TRP A 98 11.60 -13.30 13.98
CA TRP A 98 10.40 -12.47 14.12
C TRP A 98 9.78 -12.49 15.53
N LEU A 99 10.42 -13.17 16.49
CA LEU A 99 10.04 -13.13 17.90
C LEU A 99 11.29 -12.94 18.77
N SER A 100 11.63 -11.69 19.07
CA SER A 100 12.50 -11.36 20.19
C SER A 100 11.79 -10.34 21.07
N THR A 101 11.26 -10.84 22.19
CA THR A 101 10.96 -10.11 23.42
C THR A 101 12.22 -9.39 23.89
N ASP A 102 12.29 -8.07 23.82
CA ASP A 102 13.15 -7.27 24.69
C ASP A 102 12.56 -5.87 24.86
N ASP A 103 12.47 -5.47 26.12
CA ASP A 103 11.88 -4.24 26.64
C ASP A 103 12.92 -3.10 26.62
N ASN A 104 12.46 -1.87 26.37
CA ASN A 104 13.17 -0.61 26.66
C ASN A 104 14.07 0.08 25.60
N THR A 105 13.88 -0.17 24.30
CA THR A 105 14.34 0.76 23.25
C THR A 105 13.19 1.14 22.32
N LEU A 106 13.09 2.41 21.90
CA LEU A 106 12.14 2.84 20.88
C LEU A 106 12.23 1.85 19.69
N PRO A 107 11.10 1.30 19.20
CA PRO A 107 11.12 0.16 18.31
C PRO A 107 11.90 0.50 17.03
N THR A 108 13.06 -0.14 16.87
CA THR A 108 13.68 -0.38 15.56
C THR A 108 12.61 -1.06 14.71
N PHE A 109 12.28 -0.52 13.54
CA PHE A 109 11.20 -1.02 12.70
C PHE A 109 11.54 -2.42 12.12
N LYS A 110 11.43 -3.49 12.92
CA LYS A 110 11.13 -4.85 12.45
C LYS A 110 9.65 -4.85 12.01
N GLY A 111 9.31 -4.24 10.87
CA GLY A 111 7.90 -4.04 10.51
C GLY A 111 7.65 -3.22 9.23
N THR A 112 6.42 -2.74 9.09
CA THR A 112 5.98 -1.97 7.90
C THR A 112 6.76 -0.67 7.75
N SER A 113 7.38 -0.47 6.59
CA SER A 113 8.14 0.74 6.20
C SER A 113 7.29 1.74 5.39
N VAL A 114 6.24 1.25 4.75
CA VAL A 114 5.28 2.02 3.96
C VAL A 114 3.95 1.29 3.98
N ALA A 115 2.85 2.03 4.02
CA ALA A 115 1.53 1.48 3.84
C ALA A 115 0.71 2.41 2.94
N ILE A 116 -0.21 1.84 2.17
CA ILE A 116 -1.12 2.58 1.31
C ILE A 116 -2.48 1.88 1.26
N GLY A 117 -3.54 2.67 1.24
CA GLY A 117 -4.91 2.21 1.19
C GLY A 117 -5.50 2.28 -0.21
N LEU A 118 -6.30 1.27 -0.56
CA LEU A 118 -7.00 1.16 -1.82
C LEU A 118 -8.48 0.85 -1.56
N LYS A 119 -9.37 1.57 -2.25
CA LYS A 119 -10.82 1.33 -2.23
C LYS A 119 -11.35 1.20 -3.66
N PRO A 120 -11.79 0.01 -4.09
CA PRO A 120 -12.56 -0.12 -5.32
C PRO A 120 -13.83 0.72 -5.21
N ILE A 121 -14.18 1.44 -6.28
CA ILE A 121 -15.39 2.25 -6.29
C ILE A 121 -16.57 1.42 -6.79
N CYS A 122 -17.57 1.26 -5.93
CA CYS A 122 -18.87 0.70 -6.28
C CYS A 122 -19.91 1.85 -6.32
N GLU A 123 -21.09 1.68 -5.72
CA GLU A 123 -22.13 2.71 -5.73
C GLU A 123 -21.89 3.86 -4.76
N ASP A 124 -21.11 3.63 -3.69
CA ASP A 124 -20.88 4.63 -2.65
C ASP A 124 -20.13 5.86 -3.17
N LYS A 125 -20.46 7.02 -2.60
CA LYS A 125 -19.65 8.23 -2.78
C LYS A 125 -18.26 8.03 -2.21
N ILE A 126 -17.25 8.54 -2.92
CA ILE A 126 -15.86 8.51 -2.46
C ILE A 126 -15.46 9.83 -1.79
N PHE A 127 -14.36 9.81 -1.03
CA PHE A 127 -13.91 11.00 -0.33
C PHE A 127 -13.59 12.13 -1.32
N LEU A 128 -12.94 11.84 -2.46
CA LEU A 128 -12.64 12.89 -3.44
C LEU A 128 -13.87 13.56 -4.07
N GLU A 129 -15.03 12.89 -4.11
CA GLU A 129 -16.25 13.47 -4.69
C GLU A 129 -16.82 14.64 -3.88
N GLN A 130 -16.39 14.84 -2.64
CA GLN A 130 -16.76 16.05 -1.89
C GLN A 130 -16.11 17.33 -2.44
N TYR A 131 -15.05 17.19 -3.23
CA TYR A 131 -14.35 18.31 -3.87
C TYR A 131 -14.73 18.50 -5.34
N LEU A 132 -15.61 17.66 -5.87
CA LEU A 132 -16.01 17.67 -7.28
C LEU A 132 -17.47 18.10 -7.42
N ASN A 133 -17.75 18.83 -8.49
CA ASN A 133 -19.11 19.24 -8.83
C ASN A 133 -19.91 18.12 -9.50
N THR A 134 -19.22 17.13 -10.08
CA THR A 134 -19.83 15.97 -10.74
C THR A 134 -19.22 14.67 -10.23
N PRO A 135 -19.93 13.53 -10.35
CA PRO A 135 -19.37 12.22 -9.99
C PRO A 135 -18.02 11.94 -10.66
N ILE A 136 -17.11 11.29 -9.93
CA ILE A 136 -15.70 11.14 -10.32
C ILE A 136 -15.53 10.52 -11.72
N GLN A 137 -16.38 9.56 -12.10
CA GLN A 137 -16.28 8.90 -13.39
C GLN A 137 -16.48 9.85 -14.57
N HIS A 138 -17.27 10.93 -14.39
CA HIS A 138 -17.48 11.91 -15.45
C HIS A 138 -16.27 12.82 -15.63
N GLU A 139 -15.64 13.24 -14.54
CA GLU A 139 -14.39 14.02 -14.61
C GLU A 139 -13.25 13.19 -15.19
N ILE A 140 -13.12 11.92 -14.80
CA ILE A 140 -12.11 11.03 -15.40
C ILE A 140 -12.40 10.79 -16.88
N SER A 141 -13.65 10.53 -17.26
CA SER A 141 -14.03 10.34 -18.69
C SER A 141 -13.69 11.57 -19.53
N ARG A 142 -13.91 12.77 -18.98
CA ARG A 142 -13.58 14.04 -19.65
C ARG A 142 -12.09 14.17 -19.93
N VAL A 143 -11.24 13.81 -18.95
CA VAL A 143 -9.78 13.89 -19.09
C VAL A 143 -9.23 12.77 -19.97
N ALA A 144 -9.77 11.55 -19.85
CA ALA A 144 -9.35 10.40 -20.62
C ALA A 144 -9.80 10.46 -22.10
N GLY A 145 -10.85 11.23 -22.41
CA GLY A 145 -11.42 11.31 -23.75
C GLY A 145 -12.26 10.10 -24.14
N GLU A 146 -12.55 9.20 -23.19
CA GLU A 146 -13.37 8.00 -23.39
C GLU A 146 -14.29 7.75 -22.18
N PRO A 147 -15.43 7.05 -22.37
CA PRO A 147 -16.29 6.68 -21.26
C PRO A 147 -15.60 5.75 -20.26
N VAL A 148 -15.50 6.18 -19.01
CA VAL A 148 -14.94 5.38 -17.90
C VAL A 148 -16.08 4.91 -16.99
N SER A 149 -16.19 3.58 -16.84
CA SER A 149 -17.11 2.96 -15.88
C SER A 149 -16.60 3.17 -14.45
N ARG A 150 -17.52 3.45 -13.53
CA ARG A 150 -17.22 3.68 -12.10
C ARG A 150 -16.50 2.49 -11.46
N GLN A 151 -16.86 1.27 -11.86
CA GLN A 151 -16.29 0.02 -11.38
C GLN A 151 -14.81 -0.17 -11.78
N ARG A 152 -14.29 0.63 -12.73
CA ARG A 152 -12.88 0.63 -13.14
C ARG A 152 -12.03 1.63 -12.38
N ILE A 153 -12.62 2.37 -11.43
CA ILE A 153 -11.93 3.42 -10.69
C ILE A 153 -11.63 2.89 -9.29
N PHE A 154 -10.42 3.21 -8.81
CA PHE A 154 -10.02 2.98 -7.44
C PHE A 154 -9.67 4.31 -6.78
N GLU A 155 -10.08 4.47 -5.52
CA GLU A 155 -9.61 5.56 -4.68
C GLU A 155 -8.37 5.09 -3.91
N ILE A 156 -7.31 5.90 -3.97
CA ILE A 156 -6.05 5.66 -3.27
C ILE A 156 -5.94 6.67 -2.14
N GLY A 157 -5.61 6.20 -0.94
CA GLY A 157 -5.49 7.03 0.25
C GLY A 157 -4.62 6.39 1.31
N ASN A 158 -4.64 6.91 2.55
CA ASN A 158 -3.92 6.35 3.69
C ASN A 158 -2.42 6.08 3.42
N LEU A 159 -1.78 6.83 2.52
CA LEU A 159 -0.35 6.67 2.23
C LEU A 159 0.46 7.18 3.42
N ALA A 160 1.21 6.29 4.03
CA ALA A 160 2.16 6.59 5.08
C ALA A 160 3.49 5.92 4.75
N SER A 161 4.61 6.60 4.99
CA SER A 161 5.93 6.00 4.80
C SER A 161 6.94 6.55 5.78
N GLY A 162 7.85 5.68 6.23
CA GLY A 162 8.98 6.07 7.08
C GLY A 162 10.09 6.76 6.29
N CYS A 163 10.20 6.55 4.97
CA CYS A 163 11.18 7.21 4.13
C CYS A 163 10.68 7.38 2.68
N ALA A 164 11.22 8.36 1.97
CA ALA A 164 10.83 8.63 0.58
C ALA A 164 11.12 7.46 -0.37
N GLY A 165 12.11 6.61 -0.06
CA GLY A 165 12.45 5.42 -0.85
C GLY A 165 11.33 4.39 -0.90
N SER A 166 10.83 3.96 0.27
CA SER A 166 9.72 3.01 0.36
C SER A 166 8.44 3.54 -0.29
N ALA A 167 8.15 4.85 -0.13
CA ALA A 167 7.02 5.49 -0.80
C ALA A 167 7.12 5.40 -2.33
N ARG A 168 8.29 5.71 -2.91
CA ARG A 168 8.50 5.61 -4.37
C ARG A 168 8.31 4.19 -4.89
N LEU A 169 8.87 3.19 -4.20
CA LEU A 169 8.69 1.78 -4.57
C LEU A 169 7.22 1.34 -4.46
N MET A 170 6.50 1.79 -3.43
CA MET A 170 5.06 1.51 -3.28
C MET A 170 4.21 2.18 -4.36
N ILE A 171 4.54 3.39 -4.81
CA ILE A 171 3.84 4.02 -5.95
C ILE A 171 4.11 3.25 -7.25
N ALA A 172 5.37 2.86 -7.50
CA ALA A 172 5.71 2.04 -8.66
C ALA A 172 4.95 0.70 -8.66
N PHE A 173 4.84 0.04 -7.49
CA PHE A 173 3.99 -1.12 -7.31
C PHE A 173 2.55 -0.88 -7.75
N LEU A 174 1.93 0.18 -7.23
CA LEU A 174 0.51 0.44 -7.48
C LEU A 174 0.22 0.70 -8.96
N VAL A 175 1.10 1.44 -9.63
CA VAL A 175 0.98 1.67 -11.07
C VAL A 175 1.02 0.34 -11.82
N PHE A 176 1.97 -0.54 -11.49
CA PHE A 176 2.04 -1.87 -12.07
C PHE A 176 0.77 -2.70 -11.76
N TYR A 177 0.43 -2.82 -10.48
CA TYR A 177 -0.69 -3.61 -9.99
C TYR A 177 -2.02 -3.22 -10.63
N LEU A 178 -2.26 -1.92 -10.85
CA LEU A 178 -3.48 -1.41 -11.49
C LEU A 178 -3.43 -1.41 -13.02
N SER A 179 -2.23 -1.53 -13.62
CA SER A 179 -2.08 -1.63 -15.08
C SER A 179 -2.30 -3.04 -15.62
N THR A 180 -2.17 -4.06 -14.77
CA THR A 180 -2.39 -5.46 -15.14
C THR A 180 -3.89 -5.73 -15.23
N PRO A 181 -4.44 -6.07 -16.41
CA PRO A 181 -5.85 -6.44 -16.52
C PRO A 181 -6.14 -7.72 -15.71
N PRO A 182 -7.37 -7.88 -15.19
CA PRO A 182 -7.79 -9.09 -14.46
C PRO A 182 -7.74 -10.35 -15.32
#